data_AF-A0A4R4QAY9-F1
#
_entry.id   AF-A0A4R4QAY9-F1
#
_cell.length_a   1.000
_cell.length_b   1.000
_cell.length_c   1.000
_cell.angle_alpha   90.00
_cell.angle_beta   90.00
_cell.angle_gamma   90.00
#
_symmetry.space_group_name_H-M   'P 1'
#
loop_
_entity.id
_entity.type
_entity.pdbx_description
1 polymer ?
#
loop_
_entity_poly.entity_id
_entity_poly.type
_entity_poly.pdbx_seq_one_letter_code
_entity_poly.pdbx_strand_id
1 'polypeptide(L)'
;MGRSAEGQHRSDRPPGRTAEAAQRTAAVSERVRDLGNVLASTLAIDVHGTDLQTLKRAPRRAPPAVEAADLTARPGPVWDAFLPQEPGRFRWWGAERRYARRLAAAEDRFAEAIERHRAAEENRRDRVTRAQREQVEQQRRLDDATAEQHARVDAYQRAVESHDRAAVTRYFTKALERVTEPLDFPRRRRVGYVPESTLLAIEWDLPDMSVVPAEASYRYDRAADAVVAVPRPEKEVRLLYQQLVAQLALRALHLVFGSDRYGVVDTVVFNGMVESVDLPTGQTVRPCLITLRATREQFQALVLDQLDPVACVRHYFAAEVSRHPEELQPVEPVLDFDLADPRTVEPIDVLSEIDSRPNLLDLSPESFEHLVQNLLTRMGLETRLFRLGTDGGIDCVAYDPRPITGGKFVVQAKLWTRTVPPSAVRDLFGTVLDAGATKGILITTSGFGPTSYQFATGKPLQLIDGTALLALCHLHDIPARIIPRAS
;
A
#
# COMPACT_ATOMS: atom_id res chain seq x y z
N MET A 1 -15.07 -21.05 -83.79
CA MET A 1 -13.67 -20.71 -83.47
C MET A 1 -13.67 -19.27 -82.96
N GLY A 2 -13.10 -19.00 -81.78
CA GLY A 2 -13.05 -17.67 -81.18
C GLY A 2 -13.26 -17.70 -79.67
N ARG A 3 -12.28 -18.24 -78.94
CA ARG A 3 -12.21 -18.27 -77.47
C ARG A 3 -11.64 -16.94 -76.95
N SER A 4 -12.16 -16.52 -75.80
CA SER A 4 -11.46 -15.81 -74.70
C SER A 4 -11.13 -14.32 -74.85
N ALA A 5 -11.84 -13.48 -74.07
CA ALA A 5 -11.30 -12.23 -73.52
C ALA A 5 -12.06 -11.65 -72.29
N GLU A 6 -13.12 -12.27 -71.77
CA GLU A 6 -13.90 -11.69 -70.64
C GLU A 6 -13.56 -12.29 -69.26
N GLY A 7 -12.50 -13.09 -69.17
CA GLY A 7 -12.10 -13.80 -67.94
C GLY A 7 -11.04 -13.13 -67.07
N GLN A 8 -10.55 -11.93 -67.39
CA GLN A 8 -9.28 -11.43 -66.83
C GLN A 8 -9.30 -10.13 -66.01
N HIS A 9 -10.47 -9.61 -65.62
CA HIS A 9 -10.56 -8.49 -64.66
C HIS A 9 -10.92 -8.93 -63.22
N ARG A 10 -10.39 -10.07 -62.76
CA ARG A 10 -10.73 -10.61 -61.43
C ARG A 10 -9.58 -10.70 -60.41
N SER A 11 -8.36 -10.18 -60.66
CA SER A 11 -7.23 -10.45 -59.75
C SER A 11 -6.43 -9.28 -59.19
N ASP A 12 -6.81 -8.02 -59.36
CA ASP A 12 -6.08 -6.89 -58.74
C ASP A 12 -6.93 -6.12 -57.72
N ARG A 13 -7.43 -6.84 -56.70
CA ARG A 13 -7.98 -6.20 -55.49
C ARG A 13 -6.86 -6.00 -54.47
N PRO A 14 -6.74 -4.82 -53.82
CA PRO A 14 -5.59 -4.54 -52.97
C PRO A 14 -5.59 -5.49 -51.75
N PRO A 15 -4.51 -6.25 -51.52
CA PRO A 15 -4.36 -7.15 -50.38
C PRO A 15 -4.41 -6.42 -49.01
N GLY A 16 -4.35 -5.08 -49.02
CA GLY A 16 -4.30 -4.24 -47.82
C GLY A 16 -5.56 -4.26 -46.94
N ARG A 17 -6.78 -4.17 -47.49
CA ARG A 17 -8.00 -4.00 -46.66
C ARG A 17 -8.43 -5.26 -45.91
N THR A 18 -8.23 -6.43 -46.53
CA THR A 18 -8.48 -7.72 -45.86
C THR A 18 -7.42 -7.98 -44.78
N ALA A 19 -6.15 -7.66 -45.07
CA ALA A 19 -5.08 -7.72 -44.07
C ALA A 19 -5.30 -6.71 -42.92
N GLU A 20 -5.78 -5.50 -43.21
CA GLU A 20 -6.14 -4.49 -42.23
C GLU A 20 -7.25 -4.97 -41.29
N ALA A 21 -8.32 -5.57 -41.83
CA ALA A 21 -9.40 -6.15 -41.02
C ALA A 21 -8.89 -7.31 -40.12
N ALA A 22 -8.02 -8.16 -40.65
CA ALA A 22 -7.39 -9.24 -39.88
C ALA A 22 -6.49 -8.70 -38.76
N GLN A 23 -5.69 -7.67 -39.02
CA GLN A 23 -4.82 -7.04 -38.04
C GLN A 23 -5.62 -6.38 -36.91
N ARG A 24 -6.68 -5.62 -37.23
CA ARG A 24 -7.56 -5.01 -36.21
C ARG A 24 -8.29 -6.07 -35.38
N THR A 25 -8.71 -7.17 -36.00
CA THR A 25 -9.33 -8.31 -35.28
C THR A 25 -8.33 -8.99 -34.35
N ALA A 26 -7.08 -9.17 -34.78
CA ALA A 26 -6.02 -9.70 -33.94
C ALA A 26 -5.75 -8.80 -32.73
N ALA A 27 -5.67 -7.48 -32.92
CA ALA A 27 -5.47 -6.52 -31.83
C ALA A 27 -6.60 -6.54 -30.79
N VAL A 28 -7.87 -6.62 -31.22
CA VAL A 28 -9.01 -6.75 -30.29
C VAL A 28 -8.95 -8.08 -29.53
N SER A 29 -8.60 -9.17 -30.21
CA SER A 29 -8.50 -10.49 -29.60
C SER A 29 -7.35 -10.57 -28.58
N GLU A 30 -6.23 -9.93 -28.88
CA GLU A 30 -5.09 -9.80 -27.96
C GLU A 30 -5.48 -8.98 -26.73
N ARG A 31 -6.13 -7.82 -26.91
CA ARG A 31 -6.61 -7.00 -25.80
C ARG A 31 -7.54 -7.78 -24.86
N VAL A 32 -8.47 -8.57 -25.39
CA VAL A 32 -9.38 -9.39 -24.58
C VAL A 32 -8.63 -10.51 -23.85
N ARG A 33 -7.62 -11.11 -24.49
CA ARG A 33 -6.75 -12.10 -23.86
C ARG A 33 -5.97 -11.50 -22.69
N ASP A 34 -5.46 -10.28 -22.85
CA ASP A 34 -4.75 -9.58 -21.78
C ASP A 34 -5.67 -9.29 -20.59
N LEU A 35 -6.91 -8.84 -20.84
CA LEU A 35 -7.93 -8.67 -19.79
C LEU A 35 -8.27 -9.99 -19.08
N GLY A 36 -8.26 -11.10 -19.81
CA GLY A 36 -8.49 -12.44 -19.28
C GLY A 36 -7.32 -13.04 -18.48
N ASN A 37 -6.13 -12.44 -18.56
CA ASN A 37 -4.90 -12.99 -17.99
C ASN A 37 -4.27 -12.09 -16.90
N VAL A 38 -4.97 -11.08 -16.40
CA VAL A 38 -4.47 -10.12 -15.40
C VAL A 38 -4.01 -10.81 -14.11
N LEU A 39 -4.74 -11.82 -13.64
CA LEU A 39 -4.33 -12.59 -12.47
C LEU A 39 -3.09 -13.44 -12.79
N ALA A 40 -3.13 -14.19 -13.88
CA ALA A 40 -2.04 -15.08 -14.30
C ALA A 40 -0.71 -14.33 -14.53
N SER A 41 -0.76 -13.13 -15.12
CA SER A 41 0.43 -12.30 -15.33
C SER A 41 1.05 -11.83 -14.00
N THR A 42 0.23 -11.65 -12.96
CA THR A 42 0.71 -11.28 -11.62
C THR A 42 1.30 -12.49 -10.91
N LEU A 43 0.68 -13.67 -11.03
CA LEU A 43 1.21 -14.90 -10.44
C LEU A 43 2.58 -15.30 -10.99
N ALA A 44 2.91 -14.87 -12.21
CA ALA A 44 4.23 -15.07 -12.80
C ALA A 44 5.33 -14.20 -12.17
N ILE A 45 4.95 -13.19 -11.38
CA ILE A 45 5.88 -12.30 -10.69
C ILE A 45 5.96 -12.73 -9.22
N ASP A 46 7.15 -13.00 -8.73
CA ASP A 46 7.36 -13.28 -7.31
C ASP A 46 7.05 -12.03 -6.48
N VAL A 47 5.90 -12.08 -5.78
CA VAL A 47 5.53 -11.05 -4.82
C VAL A 47 6.18 -11.41 -3.49
N HIS A 48 7.15 -10.60 -3.08
CA HIS A 48 7.78 -10.72 -1.78
C HIS A 48 7.61 -9.42 -1.00
N GLY A 49 7.21 -9.57 0.26
CA GLY A 49 7.15 -8.44 1.18
C GLY A 49 8.48 -7.70 1.27
N THR A 50 8.41 -6.38 1.31
CA THR A 50 9.59 -5.53 1.36
C THR A 50 10.33 -5.77 2.66
N ASP A 51 11.59 -6.21 2.57
CA ASP A 51 12.48 -6.26 3.72
C ASP A 51 12.92 -4.83 4.07
N LEU A 52 12.42 -4.31 5.20
CA LEU A 52 12.74 -2.96 5.65
C LEU A 52 14.23 -2.76 5.91
N GLN A 53 14.98 -3.83 6.23
CA GLN A 53 16.43 -3.74 6.45
C GLN A 53 17.19 -3.33 5.18
N THR A 54 16.66 -3.63 4.00
CA THR A 54 17.23 -3.19 2.71
C THR A 54 17.17 -1.66 2.51
N LEU A 55 16.37 -0.95 3.31
CA LEU A 55 16.29 0.51 3.28
C LEU A 55 17.46 1.18 4.02
N LYS A 56 18.30 0.42 4.74
CA LYS A 56 19.48 0.95 5.44
C LYS A 56 20.53 1.41 4.43
N ARG A 57 21.00 2.64 4.61
CA ARG A 57 22.03 3.23 3.73
C ARG A 57 23.37 2.54 3.97
N ALA A 58 24.11 2.31 2.88
CA ALA A 58 25.49 1.86 2.94
C ALA A 58 26.37 2.93 3.63
N PRO A 59 27.37 2.51 4.44
CA PRO A 59 28.27 3.42 5.12
C PRO A 59 29.07 4.26 4.11
N ARG A 60 29.16 5.57 4.36
CA ARG A 60 29.89 6.51 3.52
C ARG A 60 31.22 6.87 4.17
N ARG A 61 32.24 7.11 3.35
CA ARG A 61 33.55 7.59 3.80
C ARG A 61 33.72 9.06 3.45
N ALA A 62 34.22 9.84 4.41
CA ALA A 62 34.64 11.21 4.15
C ALA A 62 35.81 11.21 3.16
N PRO A 63 35.84 12.14 2.19
CA PRO A 63 36.98 12.31 1.31
C PRO A 63 38.24 12.68 2.12
N PRO A 64 39.44 12.36 1.61
CA PRO A 64 40.68 12.77 2.26
C PRO A 64 40.77 14.30 2.30
N ALA A 65 40.97 14.87 3.49
CA ALA A 65 41.08 16.31 3.68
C ALA A 65 42.53 16.82 3.60
N VAL A 66 43.51 15.92 3.75
CA VAL A 66 44.93 16.27 3.66
C VAL A 66 45.33 16.34 2.18
N GLU A 67 45.87 17.47 1.75
CA GLU A 67 46.45 17.61 0.41
C GLU A 67 47.66 16.69 0.24
N ALA A 68 47.80 16.08 -0.94
CA ALA A 68 48.90 15.15 -1.22
C ALA A 68 50.29 15.76 -0.99
N ALA A 69 50.44 17.07 -1.24
CA ALA A 69 51.69 17.81 -1.05
C ALA A 69 52.12 17.95 0.41
N ASP A 70 51.17 17.87 1.35
CA ASP A 70 51.41 18.02 2.78
C ASP A 70 51.62 16.66 3.48
N LEU A 71 51.52 15.53 2.78
CA LEU A 71 51.74 14.18 3.34
C LEU A 71 53.21 13.91 3.68
N THR A 72 54.14 14.53 2.96
CA THR A 72 55.58 14.33 3.11
C THR A 72 56.28 15.61 3.57
N ALA A 73 57.19 15.50 4.54
CA ALA A 73 58.06 16.61 4.92
C ALA A 73 58.98 16.98 3.76
N ARG A 74 59.18 18.29 3.54
CA ARG A 74 60.15 18.76 2.53
C ARG A 74 61.57 18.53 3.06
N PRO A 75 62.57 18.26 2.20
CA PRO A 75 63.95 18.19 2.64
C PRO A 75 64.43 19.57 3.13
N GLY A 76 65.23 19.57 4.21
CA GLY A 76 65.81 20.79 4.78
C GLY A 76 66.94 21.37 3.92
N PRO A 77 67.32 22.65 4.17
CA PRO A 77 68.49 23.24 3.52
C PRO A 77 69.77 22.50 3.95
N VAL A 78 70.65 22.22 2.99
CA VAL A 78 71.95 21.58 3.21
C VAL A 78 73.05 22.63 3.01
N TRP A 79 74.04 22.68 3.91
CA TRP A 79 75.10 23.68 3.88
C TRP A 79 75.85 23.74 2.54
N ASP A 80 76.06 22.59 1.90
CA ASP A 80 76.68 22.45 0.57
C ASP A 80 76.04 23.33 -0.51
N ALA A 81 74.75 23.61 -0.43
CA ALA A 81 74.04 24.47 -1.38
C ALA A 81 74.31 25.97 -1.18
N PHE A 82 74.89 26.37 -0.04
CA PHE A 82 75.13 27.76 0.35
C PHE A 82 76.62 28.13 0.30
N LEU A 83 77.51 27.14 0.19
CA LEU A 83 78.96 27.34 0.13
C LEU A 83 79.37 28.28 -1.01
N PRO A 84 80.06 29.39 -0.71
CA PRO A 84 80.58 30.28 -1.75
C PRO A 84 81.72 29.59 -2.50
N GLN A 85 81.83 29.86 -3.81
CA GLN A 85 82.94 29.34 -4.61
C GLN A 85 84.29 29.78 -4.04
N GLU A 86 85.20 28.83 -3.86
CA GLU A 86 86.55 29.10 -3.37
C GLU A 86 87.30 30.06 -4.29
N PRO A 87 88.14 30.96 -3.74
CA PRO A 87 88.95 31.84 -4.57
C PRO A 87 89.93 31.00 -5.40
N GLY A 88 89.87 31.14 -6.72
CA GLY A 88 90.77 30.44 -7.64
C GLY A 88 92.24 30.75 -7.38
N ARG A 89 93.14 29.94 -7.96
CA ARG A 89 94.61 29.95 -7.73
C ARG A 89 95.30 31.32 -7.93
N PHE A 90 94.65 32.31 -8.53
CA PHE A 90 95.16 33.68 -8.69
C PHE A 90 94.56 34.62 -7.63
N ARG A 91 95.34 34.93 -6.58
CA ARG A 91 94.88 35.65 -5.37
C ARG A 91 95.16 37.15 -5.48
N TRP A 92 94.14 37.95 -5.79
CA TRP A 92 94.23 39.42 -5.85
C TRP A 92 94.17 40.03 -4.45
N TRP A 93 94.83 41.16 -4.22
CA TRP A 93 94.83 41.85 -2.90
C TRP A 93 93.39 42.12 -2.43
N GLY A 94 93.04 41.64 -1.22
CA GLY A 94 91.70 41.71 -0.65
C GLY A 94 90.74 40.54 -0.97
N ALA A 95 91.18 39.53 -1.72
CA ALA A 95 90.39 38.33 -2.02
C ALA A 95 89.96 37.54 -0.76
N GLU A 96 90.83 37.43 0.25
CA GLU A 96 90.51 36.76 1.51
C GLU A 96 89.40 37.48 2.29
N ARG A 97 89.47 38.81 2.42
CA ARG A 97 88.42 39.60 3.09
C ARG A 97 87.08 39.51 2.34
N ARG A 98 87.10 39.43 1.00
CA ARG A 98 85.89 39.25 0.18
C ARG A 98 85.31 37.84 0.33
N TYR A 99 86.15 36.81 0.37
CA TYR A 99 85.73 35.44 0.60
C TYR A 99 85.14 35.27 2.01
N ALA A 100 85.80 35.81 3.04
CA ALA A 100 85.29 35.81 4.42
C ALA A 100 83.92 36.52 4.53
N ARG A 101 83.72 37.66 3.85
CA ARG A 101 82.40 38.32 3.77
C ARG A 101 81.35 37.48 3.06
N ARG A 102 81.72 36.77 1.98
CA ARG A 102 80.80 35.87 1.26
C ARG A 102 80.45 34.63 2.08
N LEU A 103 81.38 34.13 2.89
CA LEU A 103 81.17 33.03 3.81
C LEU A 103 80.22 33.44 4.93
N ALA A 104 80.46 34.58 5.60
CA ALA A 104 79.55 35.13 6.59
C ALA A 104 78.13 35.35 6.02
N ALA A 105 78.03 35.96 4.83
CA ALA A 105 76.74 36.12 4.15
C ALA A 105 76.11 34.79 3.68
N ALA A 106 76.87 33.72 3.52
CA ALA A 106 76.35 32.38 3.26
C ALA A 106 75.83 31.72 4.53
N GLU A 107 76.54 31.88 5.66
CA GLU A 107 76.13 31.44 6.98
C GLU A 107 74.81 32.12 7.38
N ASP A 108 74.69 33.44 7.19
CA ASP A 108 73.46 34.19 7.45
C ASP A 108 72.29 33.68 6.59
N ARG A 109 72.50 33.51 5.27
CA ARG A 109 71.46 32.99 4.36
C ARG A 109 71.07 31.55 4.68
N PHE A 110 72.00 30.73 5.16
CA PHE A 110 71.74 29.37 5.59
C PHE A 110 70.93 29.35 6.89
N ALA A 111 71.28 30.19 7.86
CA ALA A 111 70.52 30.37 9.10
C ALA A 111 69.08 30.83 8.79
N GLU A 112 68.91 31.83 7.92
CA GLU A 112 67.59 32.27 7.43
C GLU A 112 66.82 31.16 6.69
N ALA A 113 67.53 30.31 5.93
CA ALA A 113 66.91 29.17 5.24
C ALA A 113 66.45 28.08 6.23
N ILE A 114 67.22 27.82 7.28
CA ILE A 114 66.83 26.89 8.35
C ILE A 114 65.58 27.41 9.06
N GLU A 115 65.54 28.69 9.43
CA GLU A 115 64.38 29.27 10.12
C GLU A 115 63.13 29.27 9.22
N ARG A 116 63.26 29.65 7.94
CA ARG A 116 62.15 29.54 6.97
C ARG A 116 61.66 28.11 6.81
N HIS A 117 62.57 27.14 6.77
CA HIS A 117 62.22 25.72 6.68
C HIS A 117 61.49 25.23 7.93
N ARG A 118 61.97 25.59 9.12
CA ARG A 118 61.32 25.28 10.41
C ARG A 118 59.90 25.85 10.45
N ALA A 119 59.72 27.13 10.14
CA ALA A 119 58.40 27.76 10.09
C ALA A 119 57.47 27.12 9.03
N ALA A 120 57.99 26.75 7.86
CA ALA A 120 57.21 26.08 6.82
C ALA A 120 56.75 24.67 7.25
N GLU A 121 57.62 23.92 7.93
CA GLU A 121 57.33 22.58 8.44
C GLU A 121 56.33 22.62 9.62
N GLU A 122 56.42 23.61 10.50
CA GLU A 122 55.42 23.86 11.56
C GLU A 122 54.05 24.17 10.95
N ASN A 123 53.98 25.13 10.01
CA ASN A 123 52.74 25.44 9.28
C ASN A 123 52.16 24.22 8.54
N ARG A 124 53.01 23.36 7.97
CA ARG A 124 52.57 22.10 7.34
C ARG A 124 51.94 21.16 8.36
N ARG A 125 52.60 20.95 9.51
CA ARG A 125 52.07 20.10 10.60
C ARG A 125 50.75 20.62 11.13
N ASP A 126 50.59 21.93 11.23
CA ASP A 126 49.32 22.55 11.64
C ASP A 126 48.22 22.33 10.61
N ARG A 127 48.51 22.52 9.31
CA ARG A 127 47.56 22.22 8.22
C ARG A 127 47.13 20.75 8.22
N VAL A 128 48.08 19.82 8.34
CA VAL A 128 47.80 18.37 8.41
C VAL A 128 46.95 18.04 9.63
N THR A 129 47.30 18.58 10.80
CA THR A 129 46.55 18.35 12.05
C THR A 129 45.12 18.88 11.93
N ARG A 130 44.95 20.08 11.37
CA ARG A 130 43.61 20.66 11.12
C ARG A 130 42.81 19.81 10.15
N ALA A 131 43.39 19.45 9.00
CA ALA A 131 42.73 18.61 7.99
C ALA A 131 42.35 17.23 8.54
N GLN A 132 43.21 16.60 9.34
CA GLN A 132 42.88 15.34 10.02
C GLN A 132 41.71 15.49 10.99
N ARG A 133 41.67 16.58 11.77
CA ARG A 133 40.54 16.88 12.67
C ARG A 133 39.24 17.08 11.88
N GLU A 134 39.28 17.89 10.84
CA GLU A 134 38.12 18.14 9.96
C GLU A 134 37.61 16.85 9.31
N GLN A 135 38.51 15.98 8.83
CA GLN A 135 38.14 14.69 8.25
C GLN A 135 37.49 13.76 9.28
N VAL A 136 38.02 13.68 10.51
CA VAL A 136 37.43 12.89 11.59
C VAL A 136 36.05 13.43 11.96
N GLU A 137 35.88 14.75 12.07
CA GLU A 137 34.58 15.37 12.32
C GLU A 137 33.58 15.10 11.20
N GLN A 138 34.01 15.21 9.94
CA GLN A 138 33.17 14.91 8.78
C GLN A 138 32.77 13.43 8.76
N GLN A 139 33.68 12.52 9.07
CA GLN A 139 33.38 11.09 9.17
C GLN A 139 32.37 10.83 10.28
N ARG A 140 32.55 11.40 11.47
CA ARG A 140 31.57 11.31 12.57
C ARG A 140 30.19 11.78 12.15
N ARG A 141 30.08 12.93 11.48
CA ARG A 141 28.79 13.43 10.97
C ARG A 141 28.12 12.46 9.99
N LEU A 142 28.91 11.81 9.13
CA LEU A 142 28.39 10.81 8.19
C LEU A 142 27.94 9.53 8.92
N ASP A 143 28.69 9.09 9.91
CA ASP A 143 28.39 7.91 10.72
C ASP A 143 27.14 8.15 11.57
N ASP A 144 27.05 9.30 12.26
CA ASP A 144 25.90 9.69 13.06
C ASP A 144 24.62 9.78 12.21
N ALA A 145 24.68 10.40 11.03
CA ALA A 145 23.55 10.48 10.11
C ALA A 145 23.14 9.11 9.56
N THR A 146 24.09 8.20 9.37
CA THR A 146 23.82 6.82 8.95
C THR A 146 23.16 6.02 10.09
N ALA A 147 23.70 6.13 11.30
CA ALA A 147 23.18 5.49 12.51
C ALA A 147 21.76 5.98 12.84
N GLU A 148 21.49 7.29 12.73
CA GLU A 148 20.16 7.85 12.92
C GLU A 148 19.17 7.28 11.89
N GLN A 149 19.57 7.16 10.63
CA GLN A 149 18.71 6.56 9.59
C GLN A 149 18.46 5.07 9.85
N HIS A 150 19.48 4.32 10.27
CA HIS A 150 19.33 2.90 10.62
C HIS A 150 18.37 2.74 11.80
N ALA A 151 18.53 3.56 12.84
CA ALA A 151 17.64 3.57 14.01
C ALA A 151 16.18 3.88 13.63
N ARG A 152 15.95 4.82 12.69
CA ARG A 152 14.60 5.10 12.17
C ARG A 152 14.00 3.90 11.41
N VAL A 153 14.81 3.18 10.63
CA VAL A 153 14.37 1.96 9.93
C VAL A 153 14.02 0.86 10.93
N ASP A 154 14.86 0.65 11.93
CA ASP A 154 14.64 -0.37 12.97
C ASP A 154 13.42 -0.05 13.83
N ALA A 155 13.21 1.22 14.18
CA ALA A 155 12.01 1.67 14.86
C ALA A 155 10.76 1.43 14.00
N TYR A 156 10.84 1.69 12.69
CA TYR A 156 9.72 1.43 11.79
C TYR A 156 9.39 -0.05 11.68
N GLN A 157 10.40 -0.92 11.55
CA GLN A 157 10.16 -2.37 11.53
C GLN A 157 9.51 -2.85 12.82
N ARG A 158 10.02 -2.42 13.98
CA ARG A 158 9.41 -2.77 15.28
C ARG A 158 7.95 -2.33 15.36
N ALA A 159 7.62 -1.14 14.85
CA ALA A 159 6.24 -0.65 14.83
C ALA A 159 5.33 -1.53 13.94
N VAL A 160 5.82 -1.99 12.79
CA VAL A 160 5.07 -2.94 11.95
C VAL A 160 4.85 -4.26 12.69
N GLU A 161 5.91 -4.84 13.27
CA GLU A 161 5.84 -6.10 14.04
C GLU A 161 4.94 -5.99 15.28
N SER A 162 4.87 -4.81 15.90
CA SER A 162 3.96 -4.54 17.02
C SER A 162 2.54 -4.18 16.59
N HIS A 163 2.19 -4.38 15.31
CA HIS A 163 0.85 -4.14 14.76
C HIS A 163 0.39 -2.68 14.87
N ASP A 164 1.30 -1.70 14.84
CA ASP A 164 0.94 -0.28 14.86
C ASP A 164 0.13 0.12 13.62
N ARG A 165 -1.03 0.77 13.84
CA ARG A 165 -1.98 1.14 12.78
C ARG A 165 -1.32 1.92 11.63
N ALA A 166 -0.59 2.98 11.97
CA ALA A 166 0.01 3.87 10.98
C ALA A 166 1.18 3.20 10.26
N ALA A 167 2.00 2.43 10.98
CA ALA A 167 3.16 1.77 10.43
C ALA A 167 2.79 0.67 9.42
N VAL A 168 1.84 -0.20 9.79
CA VAL A 168 1.33 -1.27 8.94
C VAL A 168 0.61 -0.70 7.72
N THR A 169 -0.24 0.31 7.90
CA THR A 169 -0.89 0.98 6.77
C THR A 169 0.15 1.54 5.80
N ARG A 170 1.17 2.26 6.30
CA ARG A 170 2.25 2.80 5.46
C ARG A 170 3.04 1.70 4.74
N TYR A 171 3.22 0.55 5.38
CA TYR A 171 3.95 -0.58 4.81
C TYR A 171 3.22 -1.11 3.57
N PHE A 172 1.92 -1.42 3.71
CA PHE A 172 1.11 -1.94 2.61
C PHE A 172 0.84 -0.89 1.52
N THR A 173 0.64 0.38 1.87
CA THR A 173 0.54 1.46 0.86
C THR A 173 1.78 1.47 -0.03
N LYS A 174 2.98 1.46 0.57
CA LYS A 174 4.25 1.44 -0.20
C LYS A 174 4.44 0.15 -0.99
N ALA A 175 4.02 -0.99 -0.45
CA ALA A 175 4.11 -2.27 -1.13
C ALA A 175 3.22 -2.28 -2.39
N LEU A 176 1.96 -1.82 -2.26
CA LEU A 176 1.01 -1.76 -3.37
C LEU A 176 1.41 -0.71 -4.41
N GLU A 177 1.90 0.48 -4.02
CA GLU A 177 2.36 1.52 -4.96
C GLU A 177 3.51 1.06 -5.88
N ARG A 178 4.30 0.07 -5.46
CA ARG A 178 5.40 -0.48 -6.27
C ARG A 178 4.93 -1.44 -7.36
N VAL A 179 3.70 -1.96 -7.26
CA VAL A 179 3.17 -2.94 -8.20
C VAL A 179 2.85 -2.24 -9.52
N THR A 180 3.47 -2.71 -10.59
CA THR A 180 3.19 -2.22 -11.95
C THR A 180 1.81 -2.72 -12.39
N GLU A 181 1.00 -1.81 -12.95
CA GLU A 181 -0.27 -2.21 -13.54
C GLU A 181 -0.05 -2.82 -14.92
N PRO A 182 -0.65 -3.99 -15.22
CA PRO A 182 -0.48 -4.65 -16.52
C PRO A 182 -1.12 -3.86 -17.67
N LEU A 183 -2.02 -2.91 -17.37
CA LEU A 183 -2.77 -2.10 -18.33
C LEU A 183 -2.92 -0.67 -17.80
N ASP A 184 -3.47 0.24 -18.61
CA ASP A 184 -3.80 1.63 -18.24
C ASP A 184 -5.02 1.71 -17.30
N PHE A 185 -4.99 0.94 -16.22
CA PHE A 185 -6.03 0.94 -15.20
C PHE A 185 -5.82 2.08 -14.20
N PRO A 186 -6.90 2.49 -13.50
CA PRO A 186 -6.77 3.44 -12.40
C PRO A 186 -5.77 2.94 -11.36
N ARG A 187 -4.91 3.85 -10.89
CA ARG A 187 -3.82 3.53 -9.94
C ARG A 187 -4.15 3.85 -8.49
N ARG A 188 -5.28 4.50 -8.25
CA ARG A 188 -5.63 5.01 -6.93
C ARG A 188 -6.08 3.85 -6.05
N ARG A 189 -5.38 3.71 -4.92
CA ARG A 189 -5.62 2.69 -3.91
C ARG A 189 -5.52 3.36 -2.56
N ARG A 190 -6.44 3.04 -1.66
CA ARG A 190 -6.34 3.44 -0.25
C ARG A 190 -6.24 2.17 0.58
N VAL A 191 -5.39 2.22 1.60
CA VAL A 191 -5.17 1.12 2.53
C VAL A 191 -5.38 1.62 3.93
N GLY A 192 -6.03 0.80 4.75
CA GLY A 192 -6.21 1.04 6.16
C GLY A 192 -6.05 -0.25 6.95
N TYR A 193 -5.62 -0.15 8.20
CA TYR A 193 -5.33 -1.30 9.04
C TYR A 193 -6.01 -1.19 10.41
N VAL A 194 -6.61 -2.28 10.87
CA VAL A 194 -7.29 -2.40 12.15
C VAL A 194 -6.54 -3.43 13.00
N PRO A 195 -5.69 -2.99 13.95
CA PRO A 195 -4.86 -3.89 14.75
C PRO A 195 -5.64 -4.93 15.55
N GLU A 196 -6.82 -4.57 16.07
CA GLU A 196 -7.63 -5.39 16.98
C GLU A 196 -8.16 -6.68 16.32
N SER A 197 -8.36 -6.64 15.00
CA SER A 197 -8.90 -7.73 14.18
C SER A 197 -7.88 -8.23 13.14
N THR A 198 -6.62 -7.77 13.22
CA THR A 198 -5.54 -8.01 12.23
C THR A 198 -6.03 -7.87 10.79
N LEU A 199 -6.87 -6.84 10.57
CA LEU A 199 -7.66 -6.64 9.37
C LEU A 199 -7.08 -5.51 8.53
N LEU A 200 -6.83 -5.79 7.25
CA LEU A 200 -6.42 -4.78 6.27
C LEU A 200 -7.59 -4.47 5.32
N ALA A 201 -8.07 -3.24 5.36
CA ALA A 201 -9.10 -2.74 4.44
C ALA A 201 -8.44 -2.04 3.25
N ILE A 202 -8.91 -2.36 2.04
CA ILE A 202 -8.36 -1.82 0.79
C ILE A 202 -9.49 -1.30 -0.07
N GLU A 203 -9.44 -0.02 -0.41
CA GLU A 203 -10.18 0.53 -1.53
C GLU A 203 -9.31 0.51 -2.78
N TRP A 204 -9.82 -0.05 -3.86
CA TRP A 204 -9.13 -0.11 -5.13
C TRP A 204 -10.02 0.43 -6.23
N ASP A 205 -9.55 1.46 -6.94
CA ASP A 205 -10.27 2.01 -8.09
C ASP A 205 -10.12 1.06 -9.30
N LEU A 206 -11.25 0.50 -9.74
CA LEU A 206 -11.38 -0.43 -10.85
C LEU A 206 -11.67 0.34 -12.15
N PRO A 207 -11.27 -0.20 -13.32
CA PRO A 207 -11.68 0.37 -14.60
C PRO A 207 -13.20 0.23 -14.79
N ASP A 208 -13.79 1.19 -15.51
CA ASP A 208 -15.18 1.09 -15.95
C ASP A 208 -15.36 0.04 -17.06
N MET A 209 -16.60 -0.19 -17.49
CA MET A 209 -16.92 -1.20 -18.51
C MET A 209 -16.37 -0.85 -19.91
N SER A 210 -15.98 0.40 -20.18
CA SER A 210 -15.42 0.84 -21.47
C SER A 210 -14.05 0.21 -21.77
N VAL A 211 -13.40 -0.36 -20.74
CA VAL A 211 -12.14 -1.10 -20.88
C VAL A 211 -12.26 -2.34 -21.76
N VAL A 212 -13.47 -2.90 -21.87
CA VAL A 212 -13.79 -4.04 -22.74
C VAL A 212 -14.12 -3.50 -24.14
N PRO A 213 -13.39 -3.90 -25.19
CA PRO A 213 -13.68 -3.45 -26.55
C PRO A 213 -15.13 -3.75 -26.95
N ALA A 214 -15.82 -2.75 -27.49
CA ALA A 214 -17.20 -2.88 -27.98
C ALA A 214 -17.28 -3.71 -29.25
N GLU A 215 -16.19 -3.78 -30.02
CA GLU A 215 -16.06 -4.58 -31.22
C GLU A 215 -15.61 -6.02 -30.89
N ALA A 216 -16.24 -7.01 -31.50
CA ALA A 216 -15.80 -8.41 -31.41
C ALA A 216 -14.76 -8.74 -32.50
N SER A 217 -14.94 -8.20 -33.71
CA SER A 217 -14.05 -8.42 -34.85
C SER A 217 -14.25 -7.34 -35.93
N TYR A 218 -13.40 -7.35 -36.95
CA TYR A 218 -13.52 -6.49 -38.12
C TYR A 218 -13.64 -7.34 -39.38
N ARG A 219 -14.58 -7.00 -40.25
CA ARG A 219 -14.76 -7.64 -41.56
C ARG A 219 -14.63 -6.63 -42.69
N TYR A 220 -14.03 -7.05 -43.80
CA TYR A 220 -14.01 -6.23 -45.00
C TYR A 220 -15.35 -6.35 -45.74
N ASP A 221 -16.03 -5.22 -45.91
CA ASP A 221 -17.25 -5.14 -46.72
C ASP A 221 -16.91 -4.73 -48.16
N ARG A 222 -17.13 -5.65 -49.11
CA ARG A 222 -16.81 -5.45 -50.52
C ARG A 222 -17.75 -4.46 -51.22
N ALA A 223 -18.95 -4.24 -50.69
CA ALA A 223 -19.92 -3.33 -51.29
C ALA A 223 -19.63 -1.87 -50.89
N ALA A 224 -19.20 -1.66 -49.64
CA ALA A 224 -18.85 -0.35 -49.10
C ALA A 224 -17.36 0.02 -49.24
N ASP A 225 -16.53 -0.92 -49.72
CA ASP A 225 -15.05 -0.83 -49.75
C ASP A 225 -14.41 -0.35 -48.43
N ALA A 226 -14.97 -0.83 -47.31
CA ALA A 226 -14.60 -0.38 -45.97
C ALA A 226 -14.40 -1.55 -45.01
N VAL A 227 -13.55 -1.35 -44.02
CA VAL A 227 -13.42 -2.27 -42.88
C VAL A 227 -14.50 -1.92 -41.88
N VAL A 228 -15.43 -2.85 -41.64
CA VAL A 228 -16.60 -2.66 -40.79
C VAL A 228 -16.42 -3.43 -39.49
N ALA A 229 -16.67 -2.78 -38.36
CA ALA A 229 -16.68 -3.40 -37.06
C ALA A 229 -17.91 -4.29 -36.88
N VAL A 230 -17.71 -5.47 -36.33
CA VAL A 230 -18.77 -6.36 -35.87
C VAL A 230 -18.94 -6.11 -34.37
N PRO A 231 -20.11 -5.61 -33.92
CA PRO A 231 -20.34 -5.31 -32.51
C PRO A 231 -20.32 -6.60 -31.68
N ARG A 232 -19.77 -6.49 -30.47
CA ARG A 232 -19.81 -7.55 -29.47
C ARG A 232 -21.18 -7.54 -28.78
N PRO A 233 -21.80 -8.72 -28.55
CA PRO A 233 -23.02 -8.80 -27.76
C PRO A 233 -22.82 -8.27 -26.33
N GLU A 234 -23.77 -7.50 -25.81
CA GLU A 234 -23.71 -6.91 -24.46
C GLU A 234 -23.50 -7.96 -23.36
N LYS A 235 -24.11 -9.15 -23.52
CA LYS A 235 -23.93 -10.27 -22.60
C LYS A 235 -22.47 -10.73 -22.49
N GLU A 236 -21.75 -10.72 -23.60
CA GLU A 236 -20.34 -11.10 -23.65
C GLU A 236 -19.45 -10.02 -23.01
N VAL A 237 -19.73 -8.74 -23.28
CA VAL A 237 -19.06 -7.60 -22.62
C VAL A 237 -19.18 -7.71 -21.10
N ARG A 238 -20.40 -7.94 -20.59
CA ARG A 238 -20.65 -8.07 -19.15
C ARG A 238 -19.92 -9.27 -18.54
N LEU A 239 -19.84 -10.40 -19.24
CA LEU A 239 -19.11 -11.58 -18.76
C LEU A 239 -17.61 -11.31 -18.65
N LEU A 240 -17.01 -10.71 -19.69
CA LEU A 240 -15.60 -10.33 -19.70
C LEU A 240 -15.28 -9.33 -18.58
N TYR A 241 -16.15 -8.35 -18.36
CA TYR A 241 -15.99 -7.37 -17.29
C TYR A 241 -16.09 -8.02 -15.89
N GLN A 242 -17.06 -8.90 -15.66
CA GLN A 242 -17.17 -9.66 -14.40
C GLN A 242 -15.93 -10.52 -14.13
N GLN A 243 -15.38 -11.17 -15.17
CA GLN A 243 -14.14 -11.92 -15.07
C GLN A 243 -12.95 -11.01 -14.73
N LEU A 244 -12.85 -9.83 -15.33
CA LEU A 244 -11.81 -8.85 -15.04
C LEU A 244 -11.87 -8.37 -13.58
N VAL A 245 -13.05 -7.96 -13.11
CA VAL A 245 -13.25 -7.48 -11.72
C VAL A 245 -12.89 -8.57 -10.72
N ALA A 246 -13.32 -9.81 -10.95
CA ALA A 246 -12.99 -10.94 -10.08
C ALA A 246 -11.48 -11.23 -10.06
N GLN A 247 -10.81 -11.18 -11.22
CA GLN A 247 -9.35 -11.33 -11.31
C GLN A 247 -8.61 -10.21 -10.57
N LEU A 248 -9.06 -8.96 -10.69
CA LEU A 248 -8.47 -7.82 -9.98
C LEU A 248 -8.60 -7.96 -8.47
N ALA A 249 -9.74 -8.45 -7.98
CA ALA A 249 -9.97 -8.68 -6.56
C ALA A 249 -9.05 -9.80 -6.03
N LEU A 250 -8.94 -10.94 -6.74
CA LEU A 250 -8.02 -12.02 -6.37
C LEU A 250 -6.56 -11.59 -6.46
N ARG A 251 -6.21 -10.78 -7.47
CA ARG A 251 -4.88 -10.19 -7.61
C ARG A 251 -4.56 -9.29 -6.43
N ALA A 252 -5.50 -8.47 -5.96
CA ALA A 252 -5.31 -7.64 -4.79
C ALA A 252 -5.01 -8.48 -3.54
N LEU A 253 -5.76 -9.56 -3.31
CA LEU A 253 -5.49 -10.50 -2.22
C LEU A 253 -4.10 -11.14 -2.34
N HIS A 254 -3.73 -11.60 -3.54
CA HIS A 254 -2.41 -12.19 -3.80
C HIS A 254 -1.28 -11.21 -3.47
N LEU A 255 -1.42 -9.96 -3.91
CA LEU A 255 -0.42 -8.91 -3.67
C LEU A 255 -0.29 -8.60 -2.19
N VAL A 256 -1.40 -8.53 -1.46
CA VAL A 256 -1.40 -8.21 -0.02
C VAL A 256 -0.80 -9.35 0.78
N PHE A 257 -1.32 -10.57 0.62
CA PHE A 257 -0.83 -11.72 1.38
C PHE A 257 0.62 -12.10 1.02
N GLY A 258 1.03 -11.90 -0.25
CA GLY A 258 2.41 -12.08 -0.69
C GLY A 258 3.36 -10.96 -0.23
N SER A 259 2.83 -9.74 -0.05
CA SER A 259 3.60 -8.62 0.49
C SER A 259 3.73 -8.64 2.01
N ASP A 260 2.96 -9.47 2.72
CA ASP A 260 3.02 -9.53 4.18
C ASP A 260 4.17 -10.42 4.67
N ARG A 261 5.37 -9.83 4.75
CA ARG A 261 6.56 -10.50 5.28
C ARG A 261 6.49 -10.74 6.79
N TYR A 262 5.81 -9.87 7.52
CA TYR A 262 5.84 -9.84 8.99
C TYR A 262 4.66 -10.61 9.63
N GLY A 263 3.71 -11.07 8.82
CA GLY A 263 2.57 -11.88 9.29
C GLY A 263 1.59 -11.06 10.13
N VAL A 264 1.42 -9.78 9.81
CA VAL A 264 0.60 -8.85 10.61
C VAL A 264 -0.85 -8.78 10.12
N VAL A 265 -1.18 -9.40 8.99
CA VAL A 265 -2.53 -9.40 8.41
C VAL A 265 -3.08 -10.83 8.33
N ASP A 266 -4.19 -11.09 9.03
CA ASP A 266 -4.92 -12.35 8.92
C ASP A 266 -6.16 -12.22 8.04
N THR A 267 -6.76 -11.04 8.00
CA THR A 267 -7.98 -10.79 7.21
C THR A 267 -7.79 -9.60 6.28
N VAL A 268 -8.26 -9.72 5.04
CA VAL A 268 -8.32 -8.62 4.08
C VAL A 268 -9.78 -8.36 3.70
N VAL A 269 -10.17 -7.10 3.74
CA VAL A 269 -11.41 -6.60 3.15
C VAL A 269 -11.04 -5.80 1.91
N PHE A 270 -11.54 -6.23 0.76
CA PHE A 270 -11.30 -5.57 -0.52
C PHE A 270 -12.59 -4.94 -1.01
N ASN A 271 -12.54 -3.63 -1.30
CA ASN A 271 -13.62 -2.84 -1.85
C ASN A 271 -13.18 -2.30 -3.22
N GLY A 272 -13.82 -2.80 -4.28
CA GLY A 272 -13.59 -2.37 -5.66
C GLY A 272 -14.53 -1.23 -6.03
N MET A 273 -13.99 -0.04 -6.22
CA MET A 273 -14.73 1.19 -6.48
C MET A 273 -14.62 1.56 -7.95
N VAL A 274 -15.66 2.12 -8.57
CA VAL A 274 -15.57 2.68 -9.92
C VAL A 274 -15.95 4.15 -9.87
N GLU A 275 -15.15 5.01 -10.47
CA GLU A 275 -15.49 6.42 -10.64
C GLU A 275 -16.47 6.55 -11.80
N SER A 276 -17.63 7.16 -11.55
CA SER A 276 -18.66 7.38 -12.56
C SER A 276 -19.35 8.72 -12.34
N VAL A 277 -20.07 9.18 -13.35
CA VAL A 277 -20.93 10.37 -13.26
C VAL A 277 -22.37 9.91 -13.12
N ASP A 278 -23.01 10.34 -12.05
CA ASP A 278 -24.43 10.11 -11.84
C ASP A 278 -25.23 10.97 -12.84
N LEU A 279 -25.83 10.34 -13.86
CA LEU A 279 -26.50 11.02 -14.98
C LEU A 279 -27.61 12.01 -14.56
N PRO A 280 -28.41 11.76 -13.52
CA PRO A 280 -29.42 12.70 -13.04
C PRO A 280 -28.85 13.93 -12.32
N THR A 281 -27.75 13.80 -11.57
CA THR A 281 -27.20 14.89 -10.76
C THR A 281 -25.97 15.57 -11.36
N GLY A 282 -25.33 14.92 -12.33
CA GLY A 282 -24.04 15.34 -12.92
C GLY A 282 -22.86 15.25 -11.94
N GLN A 283 -23.06 14.66 -10.75
CA GLN A 283 -22.02 14.55 -9.74
C GLN A 283 -21.17 13.30 -9.97
N THR A 284 -19.87 13.43 -9.73
CA THR A 284 -18.96 12.28 -9.71
C THR A 284 -19.26 11.44 -8.47
N VAL A 285 -19.70 10.21 -8.68
CA VAL A 285 -19.98 9.22 -7.64
C VAL A 285 -18.96 8.08 -7.73
N ARG A 286 -18.70 7.43 -6.59
CA ARG A 286 -17.80 6.28 -6.49
C ARG A 286 -18.54 5.06 -5.94
N PRO A 287 -19.41 4.40 -6.72
CA PRO A 287 -20.07 3.17 -6.31
C PRO A 287 -19.09 2.03 -6.05
N CYS A 288 -19.38 1.21 -5.03
CA CYS A 288 -18.71 -0.05 -4.76
C CYS A 288 -19.34 -1.16 -5.62
N LEU A 289 -18.55 -1.75 -6.53
CA LEU A 289 -19.00 -2.82 -7.42
C LEU A 289 -18.81 -4.22 -6.84
N ILE A 290 -17.79 -4.38 -6.00
CA ILE A 290 -17.43 -5.64 -5.39
C ILE A 290 -16.87 -5.36 -3.99
N THR A 291 -17.41 -6.06 -3.00
CA THR A 291 -16.78 -6.17 -1.69
C THR A 291 -16.57 -7.63 -1.37
N LEU A 292 -15.37 -7.96 -0.89
CA LEU A 292 -15.06 -9.31 -0.44
C LEU A 292 -14.23 -9.26 0.81
N ARG A 293 -14.39 -10.32 1.60
CA ARG A 293 -13.59 -10.59 2.78
C ARG A 293 -12.90 -11.93 2.60
N ALA A 294 -11.59 -11.94 2.82
CA ALA A 294 -10.79 -13.15 2.75
C ALA A 294 -9.88 -13.26 3.97
N THR A 295 -9.81 -14.46 4.56
CA THR A 295 -8.78 -14.76 5.55
C THR A 295 -7.55 -15.37 4.87
N ARG A 296 -6.37 -15.21 5.47
CA ARG A 296 -5.11 -15.79 4.98
C ARG A 296 -5.22 -17.30 4.78
N GLU A 297 -5.80 -17.99 5.75
CA GLU A 297 -5.98 -19.45 5.73
C GLU A 297 -6.85 -19.90 4.55
N GLN A 298 -7.99 -19.22 4.33
CA GLN A 298 -8.86 -19.47 3.18
C GLN A 298 -8.13 -19.20 1.86
N PHE A 299 -7.38 -18.10 1.78
CA PHE A 299 -6.68 -17.74 0.56
C PHE A 299 -5.52 -18.72 0.23
N GLN A 300 -4.76 -19.15 1.23
CA GLN A 300 -3.64 -20.09 1.05
C GLN A 300 -4.09 -21.50 0.63
N ALA A 301 -5.34 -21.87 0.91
CA ALA A 301 -5.91 -23.14 0.46
C ALA A 301 -6.26 -23.14 -1.04
N LEU A 302 -6.27 -21.98 -1.70
CA LEU A 302 -6.62 -21.87 -3.11
C LEU A 302 -5.42 -22.15 -4.01
N VAL A 303 -5.67 -22.85 -5.10
CA VAL A 303 -4.72 -23.01 -6.20
C VAL A 303 -5.12 -22.03 -7.31
N LEU A 304 -4.48 -20.86 -7.32
CA LEU A 304 -4.90 -19.70 -8.13
C LEU A 304 -4.76 -19.91 -9.65
N ASP A 305 -3.95 -20.88 -10.09
CA ASP A 305 -3.71 -21.20 -11.50
C ASP A 305 -4.82 -22.07 -12.14
N GLN A 306 -5.64 -22.74 -11.32
CA GLN A 306 -6.61 -23.75 -11.74
C GLN A 306 -8.06 -23.41 -11.36
N LEU A 307 -8.29 -22.24 -10.76
CA LEU A 307 -9.62 -21.82 -10.33
C LEU A 307 -10.33 -20.95 -11.37
N ASP A 308 -11.67 -20.96 -11.33
CA ASP A 308 -12.50 -19.95 -11.99
C ASP A 308 -12.62 -18.71 -11.07
N PRO A 309 -12.09 -17.54 -11.47
CA PRO A 309 -12.11 -16.33 -10.65
C PRO A 309 -13.52 -15.91 -10.21
N VAL A 310 -14.51 -16.01 -11.10
CA VAL A 310 -15.87 -15.53 -10.82
C VAL A 310 -16.56 -16.47 -9.84
N ALA A 311 -16.43 -17.79 -10.05
CA ALA A 311 -17.00 -18.78 -9.13
C ALA A 311 -16.35 -18.69 -7.74
N CYS A 312 -15.03 -18.51 -7.69
CA CYS A 312 -14.27 -18.37 -6.44
C CYS A 312 -14.76 -17.15 -5.63
N VAL A 313 -14.77 -15.96 -6.24
CA VAL A 313 -15.21 -14.73 -5.56
C VAL A 313 -16.66 -14.85 -5.05
N ARG A 314 -17.58 -15.38 -5.87
CA ARG A 314 -19.00 -15.47 -5.50
C ARG A 314 -19.33 -16.56 -4.48
N HIS A 315 -18.77 -17.76 -4.62
CA HIS A 315 -19.19 -18.92 -3.81
C HIS A 315 -18.23 -19.22 -2.68
N TYR A 316 -16.93 -19.01 -2.88
CA TYR A 316 -15.92 -19.35 -1.88
C TYR A 316 -15.73 -18.21 -0.88
N PHE A 317 -15.60 -16.97 -1.36
CA PHE A 317 -15.49 -15.79 -0.50
C PHE A 317 -16.85 -15.16 -0.16
N ALA A 318 -17.94 -15.69 -0.72
CA ALA A 318 -19.29 -15.13 -0.57
C ALA A 318 -19.33 -13.60 -0.85
N ALA A 319 -18.55 -13.14 -1.82
CA ALA A 319 -18.43 -11.73 -2.14
C ALA A 319 -19.78 -11.17 -2.60
N GLU A 320 -20.11 -9.98 -2.11
CA GLU A 320 -21.25 -9.24 -2.62
C GLU A 320 -20.80 -8.49 -3.89
N VAL A 321 -21.30 -8.95 -5.03
CA VAL A 321 -21.00 -8.39 -6.36
C VAL A 321 -22.28 -7.76 -6.89
N SER A 322 -22.19 -6.53 -7.39
CA SER A 322 -23.33 -5.87 -8.01
C SER A 322 -23.89 -6.73 -9.15
N ARG A 323 -25.20 -6.99 -9.13
CA ARG A 323 -25.90 -7.81 -10.14
C ARG A 323 -26.00 -7.11 -11.49
N HIS A 324 -25.94 -5.78 -11.47
CA HIS A 324 -25.98 -4.89 -12.63
C HIS A 324 -24.82 -3.89 -12.57
N PRO A 325 -23.58 -4.30 -12.91
CA PRO A 325 -22.45 -3.40 -13.02
C PRO A 325 -22.71 -2.21 -13.96
N GLU A 326 -23.54 -2.43 -14.99
CA GLU A 326 -24.04 -1.42 -15.93
C GLU A 326 -24.89 -0.31 -15.29
N GLU A 327 -25.61 -0.62 -14.21
CA GLU A 327 -26.47 0.32 -13.47
C GLU A 327 -25.77 0.88 -12.22
N LEU A 328 -24.53 0.44 -11.95
CA LEU A 328 -23.71 0.88 -10.82
C LEU A 328 -24.42 0.76 -9.46
N GLN A 329 -25.30 -0.23 -9.30
CA GLN A 329 -26.04 -0.41 -8.05
C GLN A 329 -25.05 -0.70 -6.92
N PRO A 330 -24.94 0.18 -5.91
CA PRO A 330 -23.93 0.06 -4.87
C PRO A 330 -24.23 -1.13 -3.97
N VAL A 331 -23.17 -1.87 -3.65
CA VAL A 331 -23.18 -2.85 -2.58
C VAL A 331 -22.72 -2.16 -1.29
N GLU A 332 -23.38 -2.44 -0.16
CA GLU A 332 -23.00 -1.87 1.13
C GLU A 332 -21.64 -2.45 1.55
N PRO A 333 -20.59 -1.63 1.77
CA PRO A 333 -19.28 -2.14 2.14
C PRO A 333 -19.35 -2.92 3.45
N VAL A 334 -18.72 -4.10 3.49
CA VAL A 334 -18.64 -4.91 4.74
C VAL A 334 -17.91 -4.15 5.86
N LEU A 335 -17.07 -3.18 5.51
CA LEU A 335 -16.43 -2.20 6.39
C LEU A 335 -16.28 -0.87 5.63
N ASP A 336 -16.69 0.24 6.24
CA ASP A 336 -16.42 1.58 5.72
C ASP A 336 -14.92 1.90 5.88
N PHE A 337 -14.27 2.32 4.79
CA PHE A 337 -12.82 2.53 4.74
C PHE A 337 -12.37 3.66 5.66
N ASP A 338 -13.23 4.67 5.91
CA ASP A 338 -12.88 5.82 6.75
C ASP A 338 -12.52 5.40 8.20
N LEU A 339 -12.87 4.20 8.63
CA LEU A 339 -12.46 3.65 9.92
C LEU A 339 -11.05 3.06 9.96
N ALA A 340 -10.56 2.60 8.81
CA ALA A 340 -9.24 2.01 8.67
C ALA A 340 -8.19 3.06 8.25
N ASP A 341 -8.63 4.25 7.79
CA ASP A 341 -7.75 5.35 7.37
C ASP A 341 -6.94 5.89 8.56
N PRO A 342 -5.60 5.90 8.50
CA PRO A 342 -4.74 6.39 9.58
C PRO A 342 -4.86 7.91 9.80
N ARG A 343 -5.52 8.63 8.89
CA ARG A 343 -5.82 10.07 9.03
C ARG A 343 -7.11 10.33 9.78
N THR A 344 -7.98 9.32 9.91
CA THR A 344 -9.11 9.37 10.82
C THR A 344 -8.50 9.31 12.21
N VAL A 345 -8.34 10.48 12.79
CA VAL A 345 -7.64 10.73 14.05
C VAL A 345 -8.06 9.67 15.07
N GLU A 346 -7.19 8.69 15.33
CA GLU A 346 -7.11 8.14 16.69
C GLU A 346 -6.76 9.35 17.54
N PRO A 347 -7.64 9.80 18.45
CA PRO A 347 -7.30 10.91 19.31
C PRO A 347 -6.19 10.41 20.23
N ILE A 348 -4.94 10.66 19.82
CA ILE A 348 -3.78 10.59 20.69
C ILE A 348 -4.02 11.66 21.75
N ASP A 349 -4.56 11.20 22.88
CA ASP A 349 -4.33 11.56 24.29
C ASP A 349 -3.75 12.94 24.67
N VAL A 350 -4.09 13.98 23.91
CA VAL A 350 -3.82 15.39 24.22
C VAL A 350 -5.12 16.21 24.24
N LEU A 351 -6.23 15.63 23.78
CA LEU A 351 -7.57 16.26 23.72
C LEU A 351 -8.63 15.53 24.56
N SER A 352 -8.23 14.59 25.42
CA SER A 352 -9.14 13.83 26.31
C SER A 352 -9.99 14.74 27.23
N GLU A 353 -9.62 16.02 27.39
CA GLU A 353 -10.38 17.03 28.14
C GLU A 353 -11.36 17.85 27.28
N ILE A 354 -11.32 17.76 25.95
CA ILE A 354 -12.13 18.57 25.01
C ILE A 354 -13.08 17.71 24.16
N ASP A 355 -12.83 16.40 24.01
CA ASP A 355 -13.73 15.48 23.32
C ASP A 355 -14.87 15.02 24.25
N SER A 356 -16.06 15.62 24.09
CA SER A 356 -17.25 15.37 24.91
C SER A 356 -17.99 14.08 24.58
N ARG A 357 -17.49 13.23 23.67
CA ARG A 357 -18.14 11.98 23.27
C ARG A 357 -18.01 10.91 24.38
N PRO A 358 -19.09 10.16 24.69
CA PRO A 358 -19.07 9.12 25.70
C PRO A 358 -18.21 7.93 25.25
N ASN A 359 -17.36 7.44 26.15
CA ASN A 359 -16.61 6.20 25.94
C ASN A 359 -17.51 5.00 26.18
N LEU A 360 -17.69 4.14 25.17
CA LEU A 360 -18.58 2.99 25.25
C LEU A 360 -18.13 1.98 26.31
N LEU A 361 -16.83 1.90 26.58
CA LEU A 361 -16.28 1.01 27.62
C LEU A 361 -16.57 1.47 29.06
N ASP A 362 -17.05 2.70 29.24
CA ASP A 362 -17.49 3.21 30.54
C ASP A 362 -18.99 2.99 30.80
N LEU A 363 -19.72 2.48 29.82
CA LEU A 363 -21.13 2.13 29.94
C LEU A 363 -21.30 0.82 30.73
N SER A 364 -22.46 0.66 31.38
CA SER A 364 -22.89 -0.68 31.82
C SER A 364 -23.29 -1.54 30.61
N PRO A 365 -23.23 -2.88 30.71
CA PRO A 365 -23.72 -3.77 29.65
C PRO A 365 -25.15 -3.42 29.19
N GLU A 366 -26.06 -3.16 30.13
CA GLU A 366 -27.45 -2.73 29.83
C GLU A 366 -27.49 -1.39 29.06
N SER A 367 -26.66 -0.42 29.45
CA SER A 367 -26.58 0.87 28.76
C SER A 367 -26.02 0.73 27.34
N PHE A 368 -25.09 -0.21 27.14
CA PHE A 368 -24.56 -0.54 25.83
C PHE A 368 -25.61 -1.21 24.93
N GLU A 369 -26.40 -2.14 25.46
CA GLU A 369 -27.55 -2.74 24.76
C GLU A 369 -28.55 -1.66 24.31
N HIS A 370 -28.87 -0.70 25.18
CA HIS A 370 -29.73 0.43 24.84
C HIS A 370 -29.14 1.34 23.75
N LEU A 371 -27.83 1.57 23.76
CA LEU A 371 -27.17 2.34 22.71
C LEU A 371 -27.26 1.63 21.36
N VAL A 372 -27.01 0.32 21.33
CA VAL A 372 -27.16 -0.52 20.13
C VAL A 372 -28.59 -0.49 19.62
N GLN A 373 -29.57 -0.57 20.51
CA GLN A 373 -30.98 -0.45 20.13
C GLN A 373 -31.30 0.90 19.48
N ASN A 374 -30.82 2.00 20.07
CA ASN A 374 -31.01 3.35 19.55
C ASN A 374 -30.39 3.48 18.16
N LEU A 375 -29.18 2.94 17.97
CA LEU A 375 -28.51 2.88 16.68
C LEU A 375 -29.37 2.16 15.63
N LEU A 376 -29.82 0.95 15.90
CA LEU A 376 -30.66 0.19 14.98
C LEU A 376 -31.98 0.91 14.66
N THR A 377 -32.56 1.59 15.64
CA THR A 377 -33.77 2.39 15.43
C THR A 377 -33.51 3.59 14.52
N ARG A 378 -32.37 4.27 14.68
CA ARG A 378 -31.93 5.35 13.78
C ARG A 378 -31.59 4.86 12.37
N MET A 379 -31.20 3.60 12.23
CA MET A 379 -31.03 2.93 10.94
C MET A 379 -32.38 2.59 10.27
N GLY A 380 -33.51 2.88 10.91
CA GLY A 380 -34.85 2.63 10.37
C GLY A 380 -35.40 1.23 10.67
N LEU A 381 -34.79 0.50 11.62
CA LEU A 381 -35.29 -0.80 12.08
C LEU A 381 -36.28 -0.64 13.24
N GLU A 382 -37.33 -1.45 13.25
CA GLU A 382 -38.28 -1.51 14.36
C GLU A 382 -37.73 -2.44 15.46
N THR A 383 -37.27 -1.88 16.58
CA THR A 383 -36.65 -2.66 17.66
C THR A 383 -37.63 -2.96 18.80
N ARG A 384 -37.54 -4.16 19.39
CA ARG A 384 -38.23 -4.53 20.63
C ARG A 384 -37.24 -5.12 21.62
N LEU A 385 -37.24 -4.62 22.86
CA LEU A 385 -36.46 -5.18 23.95
C LEU A 385 -37.12 -6.47 24.44
N PHE A 386 -36.34 -7.54 24.54
CA PHE A 386 -36.70 -8.73 25.29
C PHE A 386 -35.94 -8.67 26.62
N ARG A 387 -36.65 -8.73 27.74
CA ARG A 387 -36.00 -8.80 29.07
C ARG A 387 -35.64 -10.24 29.41
N LEU A 388 -34.45 -10.39 29.99
CA LEU A 388 -33.84 -11.57 30.59
C LEU A 388 -34.86 -12.57 31.17
N GLY A 389 -34.75 -13.83 30.77
CA GLY A 389 -35.36 -14.91 31.55
C GLY A 389 -35.45 -16.29 30.91
N THR A 390 -35.45 -16.44 29.57
CA THR A 390 -35.77 -17.77 29.00
C THR A 390 -35.17 -18.12 27.63
N ASP A 391 -34.74 -17.15 26.81
CA ASP A 391 -34.34 -17.42 25.41
C ASP A 391 -32.86 -17.12 25.10
N GLY A 392 -31.94 -17.95 25.61
CA GLY A 392 -30.68 -18.23 24.93
C GLY A 392 -29.70 -17.08 24.64
N GLY A 393 -29.84 -15.91 25.26
CA GLY A 393 -28.89 -14.78 25.12
C GLY A 393 -29.21 -13.79 23.99
N ILE A 394 -30.48 -13.63 23.61
CA ILE A 394 -30.95 -12.54 22.74
C ILE A 394 -31.04 -11.23 23.54
N ASP A 395 -30.34 -10.19 23.08
CA ASP A 395 -30.37 -8.88 23.73
C ASP A 395 -31.41 -7.95 23.07
N CYS A 396 -31.62 -8.07 21.75
CA CYS A 396 -32.64 -7.32 21.01
C CYS A 396 -33.18 -8.10 19.81
N VAL A 397 -34.46 -7.91 19.50
CA VAL A 397 -35.04 -8.32 18.21
C VAL A 397 -35.37 -7.07 17.41
N ALA A 398 -34.84 -6.99 16.19
CA ALA A 398 -35.09 -5.91 15.26
C ALA A 398 -35.90 -6.42 14.05
N TYR A 399 -36.82 -5.62 13.54
CA TYR A 399 -37.59 -5.93 12.34
C TYR A 399 -37.27 -4.89 11.27
N ASP A 400 -36.83 -5.39 10.11
CA ASP A 400 -36.63 -4.57 8.92
C ASP A 400 -37.93 -4.57 8.09
N PRO A 401 -38.59 -3.42 7.91
CA PRO A 401 -39.89 -3.34 7.23
C PRO A 401 -39.80 -3.52 5.71
N ARG A 402 -38.60 -3.63 5.12
CA ARG A 402 -38.42 -3.76 3.67
C ARG A 402 -39.04 -5.05 3.13
N PRO A 403 -39.99 -5.01 2.17
CA PRO A 403 -40.80 -6.17 1.78
C PRO A 403 -40.06 -7.35 1.14
N ILE A 404 -38.80 -7.16 0.69
CA ILE A 404 -38.03 -8.17 -0.07
C ILE A 404 -36.80 -8.65 0.70
N THR A 405 -36.07 -7.72 1.31
CA THR A 405 -34.80 -8.00 2.01
C THR A 405 -34.92 -7.93 3.53
N GLY A 406 -36.03 -7.40 4.02
CA GLY A 406 -36.29 -7.24 5.44
C GLY A 406 -36.75 -8.53 6.10
N GLY A 407 -37.17 -8.42 7.35
CA GLY A 407 -37.53 -9.57 8.18
C GLY A 407 -37.08 -9.43 9.62
N LYS A 408 -37.15 -10.54 10.35
CA LYS A 408 -36.80 -10.61 11.77
C LYS A 408 -35.29 -10.79 11.92
N PHE A 409 -34.63 -9.89 12.64
CA PHE A 409 -33.23 -9.98 13.01
C PHE A 409 -33.08 -10.22 14.50
N VAL A 410 -32.17 -11.12 14.87
CA VAL A 410 -31.76 -11.34 16.25
C VAL A 410 -30.45 -10.61 16.47
N VAL A 411 -30.40 -9.77 17.50
CA VAL A 411 -29.24 -8.95 17.80
C VAL A 411 -28.73 -9.30 19.19
N GLN A 412 -27.41 -9.47 19.27
CA GLN A 412 -26.69 -9.66 20.51
C GLN A 412 -25.60 -8.59 20.62
N ALA A 413 -25.52 -7.91 21.76
CA ALA A 413 -24.59 -6.84 22.04
C ALA A 413 -23.65 -7.27 23.18
N LYS A 414 -22.34 -7.28 22.92
CA LYS A 414 -21.31 -7.74 23.86
C LYS A 414 -20.30 -6.63 24.14
N LEU A 415 -20.43 -6.01 25.33
CA LEU A 415 -19.48 -5.04 25.86
C LEU A 415 -18.20 -5.73 26.36
N TRP A 416 -17.21 -5.86 25.49
CA TRP A 416 -16.00 -6.65 25.72
C TRP A 416 -14.75 -5.82 25.43
N THR A 417 -13.64 -6.15 26.10
CA THR A 417 -12.33 -5.51 25.89
C THR A 417 -11.33 -6.39 25.15
N ARG A 418 -11.61 -7.70 25.05
CA ARG A 418 -10.78 -8.69 24.35
C ARG A 418 -11.59 -9.33 23.24
N THR A 419 -10.88 -9.92 22.26
CA THR A 419 -11.47 -10.63 21.12
C THR A 419 -12.59 -11.59 21.55
N VAL A 420 -13.74 -11.48 20.90
CA VAL A 420 -14.90 -12.33 21.16
C VAL A 420 -14.64 -13.77 20.68
N PRO A 421 -14.86 -14.79 21.53
CA PRO A 421 -14.56 -16.18 21.21
C PRO A 421 -15.54 -16.72 20.15
N PRO A 422 -15.09 -17.69 19.34
CA PRO A 422 -15.95 -18.30 18.32
C PRO A 422 -17.21 -18.96 18.87
N SER A 423 -17.24 -19.36 20.14
CA SER A 423 -18.43 -19.92 20.79
C SER A 423 -19.61 -18.95 20.76
N ALA A 424 -19.38 -17.66 21.05
CA ALA A 424 -20.45 -16.66 21.05
C ALA A 424 -21.13 -16.52 19.67
N VAL A 425 -20.35 -16.63 18.58
CA VAL A 425 -20.89 -16.60 17.22
C VAL A 425 -21.70 -17.87 16.90
N ARG A 426 -21.25 -19.03 17.37
CA ARG A 426 -21.97 -20.30 17.20
C ARG A 426 -23.27 -20.31 17.98
N ASP A 427 -23.26 -19.77 19.20
CA ASP A 427 -24.43 -19.67 20.05
C ASP A 427 -25.47 -18.76 19.38
N LEU A 428 -25.08 -17.58 18.88
CA LEU A 428 -25.95 -16.70 18.11
C LEU A 428 -26.57 -17.41 16.90
N PHE A 429 -25.80 -18.24 16.18
CA PHE A 429 -26.34 -18.99 15.04
C PHE A 429 -27.42 -19.98 15.46
N GLY A 430 -27.22 -20.68 16.59
CA GLY A 430 -28.27 -21.53 17.18
C GLY A 430 -29.53 -20.73 17.48
N THR A 431 -29.36 -19.54 18.06
CA THR A 431 -30.47 -18.62 18.38
C THR A 431 -31.20 -18.11 17.13
N VAL A 432 -30.49 -17.82 16.03
CA VAL A 432 -31.11 -17.39 14.76
C VAL A 432 -32.01 -18.47 14.20
N LEU A 433 -31.56 -19.73 14.24
CA LEU A 433 -32.33 -20.88 13.76
C LEU A 433 -33.57 -21.13 14.64
N ASP A 434 -33.39 -21.12 15.96
CA ASP A 434 -34.47 -21.34 16.93
C ASP A 434 -35.53 -20.24 16.87
N ALA A 435 -35.09 -18.97 16.78
CA ALA A 435 -35.98 -17.82 16.68
C ALA A 435 -36.62 -17.63 15.30
N GLY A 436 -36.26 -18.44 14.29
CA GLY A 436 -36.71 -18.32 12.91
C GLY A 436 -36.35 -16.97 12.27
N ALA A 437 -35.18 -16.41 12.64
CA ALA A 437 -34.75 -15.10 12.20
C ALA A 437 -34.05 -15.17 10.82
N THR A 438 -34.24 -14.12 10.02
CA THR A 438 -33.62 -13.99 8.69
C THR A 438 -32.12 -13.72 8.78
N LYS A 439 -31.68 -13.07 9.86
CA LYS A 439 -30.28 -12.72 10.10
C LYS A 439 -29.99 -12.58 11.61
N GLY A 440 -28.80 -13.01 12.04
CA GLY A 440 -28.25 -12.71 13.36
C GLY A 440 -27.19 -11.62 13.27
N ILE A 441 -27.16 -10.70 14.23
CA ILE A 441 -26.19 -9.61 14.30
C ILE A 441 -25.51 -9.66 15.67
N LEU A 442 -24.18 -9.83 15.68
CA LEU A 442 -23.38 -9.75 16.90
C LEU A 442 -22.59 -8.45 16.89
N ILE A 443 -22.81 -7.60 17.87
CA ILE A 443 -22.21 -6.27 18.00
C ILE A 443 -21.30 -6.26 19.22
N THR A 444 -20.07 -5.77 19.10
CA THR A 444 -19.14 -5.69 20.23
C THR A 444 -18.32 -4.40 20.22
N THR A 445 -17.78 -4.00 21.36
CA THR A 445 -16.77 -2.94 21.51
C THR A 445 -15.33 -3.42 21.28
N SER A 446 -15.13 -4.72 21.05
CA SER A 446 -13.82 -5.34 20.79
C SER A 446 -13.74 -5.85 19.34
N GLY A 447 -12.92 -6.85 19.05
CA GLY A 447 -12.83 -7.50 17.73
C GLY A 447 -13.34 -8.95 17.73
N PHE A 448 -13.41 -9.56 16.56
CA PHE A 448 -13.62 -11.01 16.42
C PHE A 448 -12.36 -11.65 15.83
N GLY A 449 -12.08 -12.91 16.22
CA GLY A 449 -10.96 -13.66 15.66
C GLY A 449 -11.26 -14.27 14.28
N PRO A 450 -10.25 -14.73 13.52
CA PRO A 450 -10.43 -15.35 12.21
C PRO A 450 -11.44 -16.50 12.20
N THR A 451 -11.42 -17.37 13.21
CA THR A 451 -12.36 -18.50 13.33
C THR A 451 -13.83 -18.06 13.46
N SER A 452 -14.08 -16.93 14.12
CA SER A 452 -15.42 -16.35 14.26
C SER A 452 -15.96 -15.91 12.90
N TYR A 453 -15.13 -15.24 12.11
CA TYR A 453 -15.50 -14.80 10.77
C TYR A 453 -15.64 -15.96 9.79
N GLN A 454 -14.73 -16.94 9.80
CA GLN A 454 -14.85 -18.17 9.00
C GLN A 454 -16.15 -18.92 9.29
N PHE A 455 -16.56 -18.97 10.56
CA PHE A 455 -17.83 -19.57 10.92
C PHE A 455 -19.02 -18.75 10.39
N ALA A 456 -18.95 -17.42 10.40
CA ALA A 456 -20.02 -16.57 9.88
C ALA A 456 -20.15 -16.60 8.35
N THR A 457 -19.07 -16.88 7.61
CA THR A 457 -19.08 -16.95 6.14
C THR A 457 -20.16 -17.89 5.62
N GLY A 458 -21.00 -17.39 4.70
CA GLY A 458 -22.09 -18.15 4.08
C GLY A 458 -23.29 -18.44 5.00
N LYS A 459 -23.29 -17.95 6.24
CA LYS A 459 -24.40 -18.06 7.18
C LYS A 459 -25.15 -16.72 7.26
N PRO A 460 -26.42 -16.70 7.67
CA PRO A 460 -27.18 -15.47 7.94
C PRO A 460 -26.69 -14.79 9.23
N LEU A 461 -25.40 -14.50 9.33
CA LEU A 461 -24.75 -13.86 10.47
C LEU A 461 -23.99 -12.63 10.01
N GLN A 462 -24.08 -11.56 10.79
CA GLN A 462 -23.35 -10.32 10.61
C GLN A 462 -22.60 -9.99 11.90
N LEU A 463 -21.31 -9.75 11.79
CA LEU A 463 -20.43 -9.46 12.91
C LEU A 463 -19.97 -8.00 12.82
N ILE A 464 -20.32 -7.20 13.81
CA ILE A 464 -20.01 -5.77 13.90
C ILE A 464 -19.04 -5.58 15.06
N ASP A 465 -17.76 -5.36 14.74
CA ASP A 465 -16.73 -5.11 15.73
C ASP A 465 -16.75 -3.66 16.21
N GLY A 466 -15.90 -3.32 17.18
CA GLY A 466 -15.86 -1.99 17.79
C GLY A 466 -15.61 -0.89 16.77
N THR A 467 -14.78 -1.19 15.78
CA THR A 467 -14.48 -0.30 14.66
C THR A 467 -15.74 -0.06 13.81
N ALA A 468 -16.38 -1.13 13.32
CA ALA A 468 -17.62 -1.03 12.54
C ALA A 468 -18.76 -0.36 13.31
N LEU A 469 -18.87 -0.64 14.62
CA LEU A 469 -19.84 0.00 15.51
C LEU A 469 -19.64 1.52 15.57
N LEU A 470 -18.40 2.00 15.68
CA LEU A 470 -18.10 3.43 15.70
C LEU A 470 -18.46 4.12 14.37
N ALA A 471 -18.30 3.47 13.21
CA ALA A 471 -18.79 4.03 11.94
C ALA A 471 -20.30 4.15 11.93
N LEU A 472 -21.01 3.09 12.33
CA LEU A 472 -22.46 3.13 12.36
C LEU A 472 -22.95 4.22 13.31
N CYS A 473 -22.31 4.38 14.47
CA CYS A 473 -22.60 5.50 15.36
C CYS A 473 -22.36 6.86 14.69
N HIS A 474 -21.23 7.04 13.99
CA HIS A 474 -20.93 8.28 13.29
C HIS A 474 -21.93 8.60 12.19
N LEU A 475 -22.25 7.62 11.33
CA LEU A 475 -23.19 7.75 10.22
C LEU A 475 -24.60 8.15 10.67
N HIS A 476 -24.99 7.75 11.88
CA HIS A 476 -26.30 8.02 12.46
C HIS A 476 -26.28 9.09 13.55
N ASP A 477 -25.27 9.97 13.57
CA ASP A 477 -25.13 11.09 14.51
C ASP A 477 -25.24 10.67 15.99
N ILE A 478 -24.63 9.53 16.33
CA ILE A 478 -24.50 9.03 17.70
C ILE A 478 -23.06 9.29 18.17
N PRO A 479 -22.84 10.19 19.15
CA PRO A 479 -21.51 10.44 19.68
C PRO A 479 -21.04 9.21 20.45
N ALA A 480 -19.95 8.60 20.02
CA ALA A 480 -19.34 7.44 20.68
C ALA A 480 -17.82 7.43 20.45
N ARG A 481 -17.08 6.87 21.41
CA ARG A 481 -15.66 6.50 21.28
C ARG A 481 -15.39 5.19 22.01
N ILE A 482 -14.33 4.48 21.63
CA ILE A 482 -13.85 3.30 22.37
C ILE A 482 -12.39 3.58 22.72
N ILE A 483 -12.11 3.82 24.00
CA ILE A 483 -10.73 3.96 24.50
C ILE A 483 -10.46 2.81 25.47
N PRO A 484 -9.60 1.85 25.11
CA PRO A 484 -9.17 0.78 26.01
C PRO A 484 -8.59 1.40 27.29
N ARG A 485 -8.96 0.87 28.45
CA ARG A 485 -8.34 1.29 29.71
C ARG A 485 -6.87 0.86 29.70
N ALA A 486 -5.95 1.80 29.87
CA ALA A 486 -4.55 1.48 30.11
C ALA A 486 -4.47 0.51 31.30
N SER A 487 -3.81 -0.62 31.09
CA SER A 487 -3.59 -1.65 32.11
C SER A 487 -2.50 -1.23 33.08
#